data_AF-A0A0A1NBH1-F1
#
_entry.id   AF-A0A0A1NBH1-F1
#
_cell.length_a   1.000
_cell.length_b   1.000
_cell.length_c   1.000
_cell.angle_alpha   90.00
_cell.angle_beta   90.00
_cell.angle_gamma   90.00
#
_symmetry.space_group_name_H-M   'P 1'
#
loop_
_entity.id
_entity.type
_entity.pdbx_description
1 polymer ?
#
loop_
_entity_poly.entity_id
_entity_poly.type
_entity_poly.pdbx_seq_one_letter_code
_entity_poly.pdbx_strand_id
1 'polypeptide(L)'
;MTDRLKSMYNKLLDFSRIHILYTVMPKVMMEPNHHIFAHNAGVLTLFKKEIPPFSKFNIESRIYTWNDKWVFLQHRFVFDDGSVACYALSKIVFKKLSGKTVLPKQVFELCGHDLESSEIEERRAHNWKIAQNMLNLDQLVQDTYPWSAKL
;
A
#
# COMPACT_ATOMS: atom_id res chain seq x y z
N MET A 1 11.48 -25.60 3.81
CA MET A 1 12.07 -24.41 4.47
C MET A 1 11.86 -23.12 3.66
N THR A 2 11.45 -23.22 2.39
CA THR A 2 11.20 -22.12 1.43
C THR A 2 9.93 -21.29 1.71
N ASP A 3 8.89 -21.86 2.32
CA ASP A 3 7.62 -21.13 2.56
C ASP A 3 7.68 -20.07 3.67
N ARG A 4 8.68 -20.14 4.56
CA ARG A 4 8.81 -19.20 5.68
C ARG A 4 9.23 -17.79 5.23
N LEU A 5 9.79 -17.66 4.02
CA LEU A 5 10.27 -16.39 3.47
C LEU A 5 9.16 -15.51 2.91
N LYS A 6 8.10 -16.09 2.29
CA LYS A 6 7.06 -15.28 1.61
C LYS A 6 6.19 -14.47 2.57
N SER A 7 5.87 -15.02 3.76
CA SER A 7 5.10 -14.29 4.77
C SER A 7 5.89 -13.15 5.42
N MET A 8 7.23 -13.20 5.38
CA MET A 8 8.10 -12.14 5.90
C MET A 8 8.00 -10.84 5.11
N TYR A 9 7.70 -10.91 3.80
CA TYR A 9 7.53 -9.73 2.96
C TYR A 9 6.44 -8.81 3.51
N ASN A 10 5.28 -9.36 3.89
CA ASN A 10 4.20 -8.53 4.43
C ASN A 10 4.55 -7.87 5.76
N LYS A 11 5.30 -8.56 6.62
CA LYS A 11 5.81 -8.00 7.88
C LYS A 11 6.77 -6.84 7.62
N LEU A 12 7.70 -7.02 6.67
CA LEU A 12 8.63 -5.97 6.28
C LEU A 12 7.92 -4.78 5.62
N LEU A 13 6.85 -5.06 4.87
CA LEU A 13 6.00 -4.03 4.30
C LEU A 13 5.24 -3.24 5.37
N ASP A 14 4.94 -3.79 6.55
CA ASP A 14 4.33 -2.99 7.64
C ASP A 14 5.26 -1.86 8.08
N PHE A 15 6.55 -2.14 8.28
CA PHE A 15 7.54 -1.11 8.57
C PHE A 15 7.64 -0.07 7.44
N SER A 16 7.60 -0.53 6.19
CA SER A 16 7.69 0.35 5.03
C SER A 16 6.45 1.25 4.87
N ARG A 17 5.26 0.71 5.16
CA ARG A 17 3.99 1.47 5.21
C ARG A 17 4.02 2.49 6.33
N ILE A 18 4.44 2.10 7.53
CA ILE A 18 4.58 3.01 8.67
C ILE A 18 5.56 4.13 8.30
N HIS A 19 6.73 3.79 7.77
CA HIS A 19 7.72 4.77 7.37
C HIS A 19 7.16 5.80 6.38
N ILE A 20 6.53 5.36 5.28
CA ILE A 20 5.97 6.31 4.30
C ILE A 20 4.81 7.13 4.87
N LEU A 21 3.95 6.55 5.73
CA LEU A 21 2.85 7.28 6.36
C LEU A 21 3.38 8.36 7.32
N TYR A 22 4.44 8.08 8.08
CA TYR A 22 5.06 9.08 8.97
C TYR A 22 5.77 10.18 8.17
N THR A 23 6.45 9.83 7.08
CA THR A 23 7.21 10.80 6.28
C THR A 23 6.30 11.67 5.40
N VAL A 24 5.27 11.08 4.79
CA VAL A 24 4.37 11.78 3.85
C VAL A 24 3.17 12.35 4.58
N MET A 25 2.66 11.71 5.63
CA MET A 25 1.45 12.16 6.32
C MET A 25 1.68 12.39 7.81
N PRO A 26 2.68 13.19 8.20
CA PRO A 26 3.11 13.31 9.59
C PRO A 26 1.99 13.80 10.51
N LYS A 27 1.12 14.72 10.06
CA LYS A 27 0.04 15.25 10.91
C LYS A 27 -0.97 14.19 11.32
N VAL A 28 -1.32 13.27 10.42
CA VAL A 28 -2.27 12.19 10.75
C VAL A 28 -1.64 11.04 11.54
N MET A 29 -0.31 11.04 11.73
CA MET A 29 0.42 9.99 12.44
C MET A 29 0.98 10.46 13.80
N MET A 30 1.37 11.73 13.91
CA MET A 30 2.18 12.24 15.03
C MET A 30 1.47 13.25 15.92
N GLU A 31 0.44 13.95 15.44
CA GLU A 31 -0.21 14.98 16.24
C GLU A 31 -1.10 14.36 17.34
N PRO A 32 -1.10 14.87 18.58
CA PRO A 32 -1.83 14.25 19.69
C PRO A 32 -3.34 14.05 19.46
N ASN A 33 -3.95 14.91 18.63
CA ASN A 33 -5.39 14.92 18.34
C ASN A 33 -5.67 14.65 16.85
N HIS A 34 -4.84 13.83 16.20
CA HIS A 34 -4.93 13.60 14.76
C HIS A 34 -6.26 12.96 14.32
N HIS A 35 -6.87 12.13 15.17
CA HIS A 35 -8.19 11.46 14.98
C HIS A 35 -8.45 10.81 13.61
N ILE A 36 -7.43 10.58 12.79
CA ILE A 36 -7.47 9.98 11.46
C ILE A 36 -6.49 8.82 11.45
N PHE A 37 -6.96 7.64 11.09
CA PHE A 37 -6.19 6.41 11.12
C PHE A 37 -6.13 5.79 9.72
N ALA A 38 -4.93 5.35 9.35
CA ALA A 38 -4.69 4.60 8.13
C ALA A 38 -4.95 3.11 8.38
N HIS A 39 -5.87 2.52 7.62
CA HIS A 39 -6.17 1.09 7.70
C HIS A 39 -5.75 0.40 6.42
N ASN A 40 -4.97 -0.68 6.56
CA ASN A 40 -4.61 -1.54 5.45
C ASN A 40 -5.80 -2.47 5.12
N ALA A 41 -6.35 -2.33 3.92
CA ALA A 41 -7.52 -3.08 3.46
C ALA A 41 -7.19 -4.20 2.46
N GLY A 42 -5.93 -4.31 2.04
CA GLY A 42 -5.49 -5.38 1.17
C GLY A 42 -4.08 -5.15 0.66
N VAL A 43 -3.38 -6.24 0.35
CA VAL A 43 -2.04 -6.19 -0.24
C VAL A 43 -1.97 -7.19 -1.38
N LEU A 44 -1.61 -6.73 -2.57
CA LEU A 44 -1.20 -7.59 -3.68
C LEU A 44 0.32 -7.68 -3.67
N THR A 45 0.87 -8.88 -3.70
CA THR A 45 2.33 -9.12 -3.73
C THR A 45 2.67 -9.99 -4.93
N LEU A 46 3.58 -9.49 -5.78
CA LEU A 46 4.09 -10.17 -6.98
C LEU A 46 5.54 -10.57 -6.73
N PHE A 47 5.78 -11.87 -6.56
CA PHE A 47 7.10 -12.43 -6.32
C PHE A 47 7.79 -12.72 -7.66
N LYS A 48 8.98 -12.15 -7.89
CA LYS A 48 9.77 -12.33 -9.12
C LYS A 48 11.03 -13.16 -8.90
N LYS A 49 11.72 -12.92 -7.79
CA LYS A 49 12.92 -13.67 -7.37
C LYS A 49 12.82 -14.01 -5.90
N GLU A 50 13.40 -15.13 -5.51
CA GLU A 50 13.59 -15.47 -4.11
C GLU A 50 14.69 -14.58 -3.51
N ILE A 51 14.47 -14.07 -2.29
CA ILE A 51 15.50 -13.42 -1.49
C ILE A 51 16.17 -14.51 -0.66
N PRO A 52 17.45 -14.85 -0.92
CA PRO A 52 18.13 -15.86 -0.13
C PRO A 52 18.30 -15.42 1.34
N PRO A 53 18.37 -16.37 2.29
CA PRO A 53 18.68 -16.05 3.68
C PRO A 53 19.93 -15.17 3.81
N PHE A 54 19.90 -14.19 4.72
CA PHE A 54 20.99 -13.24 4.99
C PHE A 54 21.38 -12.33 3.81
N SER A 55 20.62 -12.32 2.71
CA SER A 55 20.87 -11.39 1.60
C SER A 55 20.48 -9.97 2.00
N LYS A 56 21.29 -9.01 1.57
CA LYS A 56 20.97 -7.59 1.69
C LYS A 56 20.00 -7.18 0.58
N PHE A 57 19.06 -6.33 0.94
CA PHE A 57 18.12 -5.71 0.02
C PHE A 57 17.59 -4.42 0.65
N ASN A 58 17.09 -3.52 -0.19
CA ASN A 58 16.39 -2.32 0.21
C ASN A 58 14.90 -2.44 -0.13
N ILE A 59 14.06 -1.78 0.67
CA ILE A 59 12.64 -1.62 0.37
C ILE A 59 12.39 -0.18 -0.02
N GLU A 60 11.99 0.02 -1.25
CA GLU A 60 11.61 1.33 -1.75
C GLU A 60 10.10 1.44 -1.78
N SER A 61 9.58 2.56 -1.28
CA SER A 61 8.14 2.80 -1.13
C SER A 61 7.76 4.17 -1.66
N ARG A 62 6.59 4.26 -2.31
CA ARG A 62 6.02 5.54 -2.76
C ARG A 62 4.50 5.52 -2.76
N ILE A 63 3.90 6.71 -2.71
CA ILE A 63 2.49 6.87 -3.08
C ILE A 63 2.38 6.53 -4.58
N TYR A 64 1.56 5.54 -4.91
CA TYR A 64 1.37 5.11 -6.30
C TYR A 64 0.26 5.90 -6.97
N THR A 65 -0.92 5.94 -6.36
CA THR A 65 -2.10 6.69 -6.83
C THR A 65 -3.16 6.71 -5.72
N TRP A 66 -4.24 7.45 -5.95
CA TRP A 66 -5.41 7.52 -5.07
C TRP A 66 -6.68 7.91 -5.83
N ASN A 67 -7.82 7.66 -5.19
CA ASN A 67 -9.12 8.23 -5.53
C ASN A 67 -9.78 8.86 -4.29
N ASP A 68 -11.10 9.01 -4.28
CA ASP A 68 -11.85 9.61 -3.17
C ASP A 68 -12.00 8.71 -1.93
N LYS A 69 -11.45 7.49 -1.94
CA LYS A 69 -11.56 6.55 -0.82
C LYS A 69 -10.24 5.86 -0.47
N TRP A 70 -9.47 5.47 -1.48
CA TRP A 70 -8.32 4.60 -1.34
C TRP A 70 -7.04 5.32 -1.74
N VAL A 71 -5.98 5.11 -0.96
CA VAL A 71 -4.59 5.36 -1.36
C VAL A 71 -3.94 4.03 -1.66
N PHE A 72 -3.20 3.98 -2.75
CA PHE A 72 -2.36 2.84 -3.09
C PHE A 72 -0.89 3.19 -2.86
N LEU A 73 -0.21 2.36 -2.08
CA LEU A 73 1.24 2.44 -1.84
C LEU A 73 1.92 1.37 -2.67
N GLN A 74 2.89 1.76 -3.50
CA GLN A 74 3.72 0.81 -4.23
C GLN A 74 5.02 0.60 -3.49
N HIS A 75 5.41 -0.65 -3.38
CA HIS A 75 6.65 -1.09 -2.77
C HIS A 75 7.43 -1.97 -3.74
N ARG A 76 8.76 -1.94 -3.64
CA ARG A 76 9.62 -2.91 -4.30
C ARG A 76 10.80 -3.31 -3.41
N PHE A 77 11.16 -4.59 -3.46
CA PHE A 77 12.33 -5.15 -2.79
C PHE A 77 13.46 -5.24 -3.82
N VAL A 78 14.55 -4.50 -3.59
CA VAL A 78 15.63 -4.29 -4.55
C VAL A 78 16.93 -4.82 -3.96
N PHE A 79 17.62 -5.69 -4.69
CA PHE A 79 18.95 -6.16 -4.33
C PHE A 79 20.02 -5.09 -4.63
N ASP A 80 21.22 -5.27 -4.10
CA ASP A 80 22.35 -4.36 -4.31
C ASP A 80 22.74 -4.26 -5.80
N ASP A 81 22.46 -5.29 -6.61
CA ASP A 81 22.67 -5.30 -8.07
C ASP A 81 21.58 -4.54 -8.85
N GLY A 82 20.62 -3.92 -8.16
CA GLY A 82 19.48 -3.21 -8.74
C GLY A 82 18.34 -4.10 -9.20
N SER A 83 18.48 -5.43 -9.14
CA SER A 83 17.42 -6.33 -9.56
C SER A 83 16.29 -6.43 -8.51
N VAL A 84 15.06 -6.55 -9.00
CA VAL A 84 13.87 -6.52 -8.13
C VAL A 84 13.39 -7.92 -7.80
N ALA A 85 13.35 -8.24 -6.52
CA ALA A 85 12.85 -9.52 -6.01
C ALA A 85 11.31 -9.57 -6.00
N CYS A 86 10.68 -8.46 -5.63
CA CYS A 86 9.24 -8.42 -5.41
C CYS A 86 8.69 -7.00 -5.61
N TYR A 87 7.47 -6.93 -6.13
CA TYR A 87 6.63 -5.72 -6.10
C TYR A 87 5.42 -5.97 -5.21
N ALA A 88 5.01 -4.96 -4.46
CA ALA A 88 3.76 -5.02 -3.70
C ALA A 88 2.95 -3.74 -3.86
N LEU A 89 1.63 -3.88 -3.79
CA LEU A 89 0.67 -2.79 -3.82
C LEU A 89 -0.23 -2.90 -2.59
N SER A 90 -0.11 -1.94 -1.67
CA SER A 90 -0.95 -1.86 -0.47
C SER A 90 -2.13 -0.91 -0.72
N LYS A 91 -3.35 -1.34 -0.38
CA LYS A 91 -4.58 -0.55 -0.46
C LYS A 91 -4.94 -0.02 0.92
N ILE A 92 -4.90 1.29 1.10
CA ILE A 92 -5.10 1.98 2.39
C ILE A 92 -6.34 2.86 2.35
N VAL A 93 -7.11 2.88 3.44
CA VAL A 93 -8.20 3.85 3.67
C VAL A 93 -7.95 4.65 4.93
N PHE A 94 -8.32 5.94 4.91
CA PHE A 94 -8.31 6.77 6.10
C PHE A 94 -9.68 6.82 6.74
N LYS A 95 -9.73 6.64 8.06
CA LYS A 95 -10.96 6.72 8.84
C LYS A 95 -10.80 7.56 10.09
N LYS A 96 -11.87 8.25 10.47
CA LYS A 96 -11.98 8.85 11.80
C LYS A 96 -12.27 7.78 12.85
N LEU A 97 -12.10 8.11 14.13
CA LEU A 97 -12.55 7.26 15.25
C LEU A 97 -14.03 6.84 15.15
N SER A 98 -14.87 7.69 14.55
CA SER A 98 -16.28 7.38 14.28
C SER A 98 -16.50 6.35 13.16
N GLY A 99 -15.44 5.90 12.48
CA GLY A 99 -15.52 5.00 11.32
C GLY A 99 -15.79 5.71 10.00
N LYS A 100 -16.07 7.02 10.00
CA LYS A 100 -16.27 7.82 8.79
C LYS A 100 -14.99 7.87 7.94
N THR A 101 -15.11 7.54 6.66
CA THR A 101 -14.01 7.65 5.68
C THR A 101 -13.60 9.11 5.49
N VAL A 102 -12.29 9.35 5.41
CA VAL A 102 -11.68 10.63 5.04
C VAL A 102 -11.06 10.50 3.65
N LEU A 103 -11.25 11.50 2.79
CA LEU A 103 -10.72 11.46 1.43
C LEU A 103 -9.19 11.56 1.47
N PRO A 104 -8.46 10.78 0.66
CA PRO A 104 -7.02 10.92 0.53
C PRO A 104 -6.55 12.35 0.24
N LYS A 105 -7.21 13.08 -0.68
CA LYS A 105 -6.89 14.49 -1.00
C LYS A 105 -6.87 15.37 0.26
N GLN A 106 -7.87 15.23 1.13
CA GLN A 106 -7.94 15.99 2.38
C GLN A 106 -6.78 15.66 3.34
N VAL A 107 -6.36 14.39 3.39
CA VAL A 107 -5.22 13.98 4.23
C VAL A 107 -3.90 14.55 3.70
N PHE A 108 -3.71 14.51 2.38
CA PHE A 108 -2.54 15.08 1.73
C PHE A 108 -2.45 16.60 1.95
N GLU A 109 -3.55 17.32 1.72
CA GLU A 109 -3.64 18.78 1.95
C GLU A 109 -3.38 19.14 3.41
N LEU A 110 -3.98 18.39 4.35
CA LEU A 110 -3.74 18.58 5.78
C LEU A 110 -2.24 18.51 6.11
N CYS A 111 -1.53 17.57 5.47
CA CYS A 111 -0.09 17.37 5.62
C CYS A 111 0.77 18.32 4.76
N GLY A 112 0.16 19.27 4.05
CA GLY A 112 0.86 20.32 3.31
C GLY A 112 1.29 19.95 1.89
N HIS A 113 0.75 18.89 1.31
CA HIS A 113 1.03 18.54 -0.08
C HIS A 113 0.21 19.39 -1.04
N ASP A 114 0.88 19.96 -2.04
CA ASP A 114 0.24 20.58 -3.19
C ASP A 114 -0.10 19.50 -4.23
N LEU A 115 -1.39 19.38 -4.56
CA LEU A 115 -1.92 18.41 -5.51
C LEU A 115 -2.40 19.05 -6.81
N GLU A 116 -2.22 20.36 -6.99
CA GLU A 116 -2.73 21.10 -8.15
C GLU A 116 -1.77 21.02 -9.35
N SER A 117 -0.57 20.46 -9.17
CA SER A 117 0.37 20.18 -10.26
C SER A 117 -0.21 19.20 -11.28
N SER A 118 -0.18 19.58 -12.55
CA SER A 118 -0.63 18.73 -13.67
C SER A 118 0.16 17.43 -13.74
N GLU A 119 1.45 17.44 -13.44
CA GLU A 119 2.29 16.23 -13.43
C GLU A 119 1.83 15.22 -12.37
N ILE A 120 1.45 15.72 -11.18
CA ILE A 120 0.94 14.88 -10.10
C ILE A 120 -0.37 14.23 -10.51
N GLU A 121 -1.27 15.01 -11.11
CA GLU A 121 -2.56 14.52 -11.59
C GLU A 121 -2.40 13.51 -12.74
N GLU A 122 -1.54 13.79 -13.71
CA GLU A 122 -1.22 12.89 -14.81
C GLU A 122 -0.69 11.55 -14.30
N ARG A 123 0.27 11.57 -13.37
CA ARG A 123 0.82 10.37 -12.74
C ARG A 123 -0.25 9.61 -11.96
N ARG A 124 -1.07 10.31 -11.17
CA ARG A 124 -2.17 9.72 -10.40
C ARG A 124 -3.14 9.01 -11.33
N ALA A 125 -3.63 9.70 -12.35
CA ALA A 125 -4.60 9.18 -13.32
C ALA A 125 -4.03 8.01 -14.14
N HIS A 126 -2.77 8.10 -14.59
CA HIS A 126 -2.08 7.02 -15.28
C HIS A 126 -2.02 5.75 -14.41
N ASN A 127 -1.53 5.88 -13.18
CA ASN A 127 -1.39 4.75 -12.26
C ASN A 127 -2.76 4.20 -11.79
N TRP A 128 -3.79 5.05 -11.72
CA TRP A 128 -5.15 4.64 -11.33
C TRP A 128 -5.73 3.58 -12.27
N LYS A 129 -5.45 3.68 -13.57
CA LYS A 129 -5.91 2.71 -14.58
C LYS A 129 -5.57 1.27 -14.21
N ILE A 130 -4.43 1.06 -13.54
CA ILE A 130 -3.96 -0.24 -13.08
C ILE A 130 -4.48 -0.54 -11.66
N ALA A 131 -4.33 0.41 -10.73
CA ALA A 131 -4.65 0.18 -9.31
C ALA A 131 -6.13 -0.15 -9.07
N GLN A 132 -7.04 0.43 -9.85
CA GLN A 132 -8.48 0.18 -9.70
C GLN A 132 -8.86 -1.29 -9.87
N ASN A 133 -8.08 -2.08 -10.62
CA ASN A 133 -8.33 -3.51 -10.79
C ASN A 133 -8.24 -4.28 -9.46
N MET A 134 -7.43 -3.79 -8.51
CA MET A 134 -7.34 -4.38 -7.17
C MET A 134 -8.63 -4.22 -6.36
N LEU A 135 -9.52 -3.28 -6.73
CA LEU A 135 -10.84 -3.17 -6.10
C LEU A 135 -11.76 -4.32 -6.49
N ASN A 136 -11.63 -4.83 -7.71
CA ASN A 136 -12.45 -5.97 -8.16
C ASN A 136 -12.12 -7.24 -7.38
N LEU A 137 -10.90 -7.35 -6.83
CA LEU A 137 -10.50 -8.48 -5.98
C LEU A 137 -11.25 -8.53 -4.64
N ASP A 138 -11.92 -7.46 -4.22
CA ASP A 138 -12.75 -7.48 -3.01
C ASP A 138 -13.93 -8.46 -3.16
N GLN A 139 -14.33 -8.82 -4.38
CA GLN A 139 -15.37 -9.82 -4.64
C GLN A 139 -14.99 -11.22 -4.12
N LEU A 140 -13.71 -11.50 -3.87
CA LEU A 140 -13.25 -12.77 -3.29
C LEU A 140 -13.90 -13.07 -1.95
N VAL A 141 -14.26 -12.05 -1.16
CA VAL A 141 -14.90 -12.28 0.15
C VAL A 141 -16.38 -12.65 0.03
N GLN A 142 -16.94 -12.54 -1.17
CA GLN A 142 -18.33 -12.87 -1.48
C GLN A 142 -18.47 -14.26 -2.12
N ASP A 143 -17.37 -15.01 -2.24
CA ASP A 143 -17.40 -16.36 -2.79
C ASP A 143 -18.33 -17.26 -1.97
N THR A 144 -19.32 -17.84 -2.64
CA THR A 144 -20.37 -18.68 -2.04
C THR A 144 -20.04 -20.17 -2.11
N TYR A 145 -19.01 -20.55 -2.85
CA TYR A 145 -18.59 -21.94 -2.93
C TYR A 145 -18.04 -22.43 -1.57
N PRO A 146 -18.24 -23.72 -1.22
CA PRO A 146 -17.75 -24.25 0.03
C PRO A 146 -16.22 -24.31 0.04
N TRP A 147 -15.62 -24.13 1.23
CA TRP A 147 -14.19 -24.28 1.49
C TRP A 147 -13.75 -25.75 1.45
N SER A 148 -13.91 -26.40 0.30
CA SER A 148 -13.54 -27.80 0.04
C SER A 148 -12.35 -27.84 -0.92
N ALA A 149 -11.39 -28.71 -0.64
CA ALA A 149 -10.25 -28.96 -1.52
C ALA A 149 -10.58 -29.91 -2.70
N LYS A 150 -11.79 -30.47 -2.73
CA LYS A 150 -12.26 -31.32 -3.83
C LYS A 150 -12.79 -30.43 -4.95
N LEU A 151 -12.23 -30.60 -6.15
CA LEU A 151 -12.72 -30.02 -7.40
C LEU A 151 -13.97 -30.76 -7.88
#